data_AF-A0A966PAU8-F1
#
_entry.id   AF-A0A966PAU8-F1
#
_cell.length_a   1.000
_cell.length_b   1.000
_cell.length_c   1.000
_cell.angle_alpha   90.00
_cell.angle_beta   90.00
_cell.angle_gamma   90.00
#
_symmetry.space_group_name_H-M   'P 1'
#
loop_
_entity.id
_entity.type
_entity.pdbx_description
1 polymer ?
#
loop_
_entity_poly.entity_id
_entity_poly.type
_entity_poly.pdbx_seq_one_letter_code
_entity_poly.pdbx_strand_id
1 'polypeptide(L)' 'LQIAAISLGATALLTLPMLFYTFRVSIALGFALLPYQIWVAIATTLAWGYYTRN' A
#
# COMPACT_ATOMS: atom_id res chain seq x y z
N LEU A 1 -12.89 -10.07 -9.07
CA LEU A 1 -12.30 -8.84 -8.47
C LEU A 1 -11.98 -8.98 -6.98
N GLN A 2 -12.68 -9.83 -6.23
CA GLN A 2 -12.46 -10.07 -4.79
C GLN A 2 -11.01 -10.38 -4.40
N ILE A 3 -10.40 -11.39 -5.04
CA ILE A 3 -9.03 -11.81 -4.73
C ILE A 3 -8.05 -10.65 -4.99
N ALA A 4 -8.24 -9.89 -6.07
CA ALA A 4 -7.40 -8.72 -6.35
C ALA A 4 -7.51 -7.65 -5.26
N ALA A 5 -8.71 -7.35 -4.77
CA ALA A 5 -8.92 -6.38 -3.69
C ALA A 5 -8.28 -6.83 -2.37
N ILE A 6 -8.41 -8.12 -2.02
CA ILE A 6 -7.80 -8.71 -0.83
C ILE A 6 -6.27 -8.69 -0.95
N SER A 7 -5.72 -9.14 -2.08
CA SER A 7 -4.28 -9.17 -2.33
C SER A 7 -3.66 -7.77 -2.26
N LEU A 8 -4.33 -6.77 -2.85
CA LEU A 8 -3.83 -5.40 -2.83
C LEU A 8 -3.91 -4.78 -1.42
N GLY A 9 -4.98 -5.07 -0.68
CA GLY A 9 -5.11 -4.70 0.73
C GLY A 9 -4.05 -5.35 1.61
N ALA A 10 -3.76 -6.64 1.39
CA ALA A 10 -2.68 -7.33 2.09
C ALA A 10 -1.33 -6.70 1.78
N THR A 11 -1.04 -6.37 0.52
CA THR A 11 0.18 -5.64 0.13
C THR A 11 0.27 -4.31 0.86
N ALA A 12 -0.80 -3.50 0.87
CA ALA A 12 -0.84 -2.21 1.55
C ALA A 12 -0.48 -2.31 3.04
N LEU A 13 -0.99 -3.34 3.73
CA LEU A 13 -0.72 -3.55 5.15
C LEU A 13 0.70 -4.09 5.40
N LEU A 14 1.13 -5.07 4.62
CA LEU A 14 2.42 -5.73 4.80
C LEU A 14 3.60 -4.82 4.45
N THR A 15 3.40 -3.77 3.64
CA THR A 15 4.45 -2.79 3.33
C THR A 15 4.61 -1.70 4.38
N LEU A 16 3.65 -1.51 5.31
CA LEU A 16 3.77 -0.51 6.39
C LEU A 16 4.93 -0.81 7.36
N PRO A 17 5.13 -2.04 7.86
CA PRO A 17 6.30 -2.36 8.68
C PRO A 17 7.61 -2.12 7.94
N MET A 18 7.68 -2.47 6.65
CA MET A 18 8.85 -2.21 5.82
C MET A 18 9.16 -0.71 5.75
N LEU A 19 8.15 0.12 5.43
CA LEU A 19 8.29 1.59 5.40
C LEU A 19 8.78 2.13 6.75
N PHE A 20 8.21 1.65 7.85
CA PHE A 20 8.61 2.05 9.21
C PHE A 20 10.08 1.72 9.48
N TYR A 21 10.53 0.51 9.17
CA TYR A 21 11.93 0.13 9.31
C TYR A 21 12.85 0.94 8.40
N THR A 22 12.42 1.28 7.17
CA THR A 22 13.20 2.15 6.29
C THR A 22 13.38 3.54 6.91
N PHE A 23 12.35 4.14 7.50
CA PHE A 23 12.48 5.42 8.23
C PHE A 23 13.42 5.33 9.43
N ARG A 24 13.44 4.19 10.12
CA ARG A 24 14.38 3.94 11.24
C ARG A 24 15.84 3.87 10.78
N VAL A 25 16.10 3.34 9.59
CA VAL A 25 17.46 3.19 9.03
C VAL A 25 17.93 4.45 8.31
N SER A 26 17.06 5.09 7.51
CA SER A 26 17.38 6.28 6.74
C SER A 26 16.13 7.12 6.47
N ILE A 27 16.14 8.34 7.00
CA ILE A 27 15.05 9.31 6.80
C ILE A 27 14.85 9.62 5.31
N ALA A 28 15.94 9.83 4.58
CA ALA A 28 15.90 10.15 3.14
C ALA A 28 15.24 9.02 2.33
N LEU A 29 15.60 7.76 2.60
CA LEU A 29 14.99 6.61 1.92
C LEU A 29 13.53 6.40 2.33
N GLY A 30 13.18 6.67 3.60
CA GLY A 30 11.80 6.62 4.06
C GLY A 30 10.90 7.60 3.28
N PHE A 31 11.35 8.85 3.11
CA PHE A 31 10.65 9.83 2.27
C PHE A 31 10.57 9.40 0.80
N ALA A 32 11.64 8.81 0.26
CA ALA A 32 11.64 8.31 -1.12
C ALA A 32 10.61 7.18 -1.35
N LEU A 33 10.22 6.44 -0.31
CA LEU A 33 9.20 5.39 -0.40
C LEU A 33 7.76 5.88 -0.22
N LEU A 34 7.53 7.10 0.30
CA LEU A 34 6.18 7.63 0.50
C LEU A 34 5.32 7.65 -0.78
N PRO A 35 5.83 8.08 -1.96
CA PRO A 35 5.03 8.09 -3.18
C PRO A 35 4.48 6.70 -3.54
N TYR A 36 5.28 5.66 -3.35
CA TYR A 36 4.86 4.27 -3.59
C TYR A 36 3.77 3.85 -2.59
N GLN A 37 3.92 4.15 -1.31
CA GLN A 37 2.93 3.78 -0.28
C GLN A 37 1.59 4.49 -0.49
N ILE A 38 1.62 5.77 -0.89
CA ILE A 38 0.42 6.53 -1.26
C ILE A 38 -0.27 5.87 -2.46
N TRP A 39 0.50 5.50 -3.49
CA TRP A 39 -0.04 4.81 -4.65
C TRP A 39 -0.71 3.47 -4.29
N VAL A 40 -0.07 2.64 -3.47
CA VAL A 40 -0.64 1.34 -3.03
C VAL A 40 -1.95 1.55 -2.25
N ALA A 41 -2.04 2.57 -1.39
CA ALA A 41 -3.25 2.88 -0.64
C ALA A 41 -4.42 3.31 -1.56
N ILE A 42 -4.14 4.15 -2.55
CA ILE A 42 -5.13 4.57 -3.56
C ILE A 42 -5.59 3.38 -4.39
N ALA A 43 -4.64 2.57 -4.89
CA ALA A 43 -4.94 1.41 -5.72
C ALA A 43 -5.80 0.38 -4.96
N THR A 44 -5.51 0.16 -3.67
CA THR A 44 -6.31 -0.69 -2.77
C THR A 44 -7.73 -0.17 -2.65
N THR A 45 -7.90 1.14 -2.43
CA THR A 45 -9.23 1.77 -2.31
C THR A 45 -10.05 1.61 -3.61
N LEU A 46 -9.40 1.78 -4.77
CA LEU A 46 -10.03 1.57 -6.07
C LEU A 46 -10.41 0.10 -6.29
N ALA A 47 -9.54 -0.85 -5.95
CA ALA A 47 -9.80 -2.28 -6.10
C ALA A 47 -10.99 -2.75 -5.26
N TRP A 48 -11.10 -2.27 -4.01
CA TRP A 48 -12.29 -2.47 -3.17
C TRP A 48 -13.53 -1.79 -3.76
N GLY A 49 -13.37 -0.58 -4.30
CA GLY A 49 -14.43 0.15 -4.98
C GLY A 49 -15.02 -0.62 -6.18
N TYR A 50 -14.18 -1.26 -6.98
CA TYR A 50 -14.60 -2.10 -8.10
C TYR A 50 -15.23 -3.40 -7.63
N TYR A 51 -14.63 -4.10 -6.67
CA TYR A 51 -15.20 -5.34 -6.13
C TYR A 51 -16.60 -5.15 -5.53
N THR A 52 -16.87 -4.01 -4.88
CA THR A 52 -18.16 -3.74 -4.26
C THR A 52 -19.25 -3.29 -5.23
N ARG A 53 -18.88 -2.79 -6.41
CA ARG A 53 -19.80 -2.17 -7.38
C ARG A 53 -19.95 -2.96 -8.68
N ASN A 54 -19.17 -4.02 -8.87
CA ASN A 54 -19.11 -4.83 -10.08
C ASN A 54 -18.76 -6.28 -9.75
#